data_AF-A0A834M3U4-F1
#
_entry.id   AF-A0A834M3U4-F1
#
_cell.length_a   1.000
_cell.length_b   1.000
_cell.length_c   1.000
_cell.angle_alpha   90.00
_cell.angle_beta   90.00
_cell.angle_gamma   90.00
#
_symmetry.space_group_name_H-M   'P 1'
#
loop_
_entity.id
_entity.type
_entity.pdbx_description
1 polymer ?
#
loop_
_entity_poly.entity_id
_entity_poly.type
_entity_poly.pdbx_seq_one_letter_code
_entity_poly.pdbx_strand_id
1 'polypeptide(L)'
;MSTEDAERSGRPKRVVTDENIKKIHKMILNNRFGMPLLDHLKDEIAEKRPHLKKKKVLLHQDNAPCHKSVKTVAKIHELGLELLLHLPYSPNMASSDYFLFLDFKRMLAEKKFSSNEEP
;
A
#
# COMPACT_ATOMS: atom_id res chain seq x y z
N MET A 1 -17.57 -33.22 16.83
CA MET A 1 -16.34 -32.61 17.39
C MET A 1 -16.38 -31.13 17.02
N SER A 2 -16.46 -30.23 17.99
CA SER A 2 -16.50 -28.78 17.75
C SER A 2 -15.10 -28.25 17.47
N THR A 3 -14.96 -27.36 16.49
CA THR A 3 -13.69 -26.75 16.06
C THR A 3 -13.48 -25.35 16.66
N GLU A 4 -14.19 -25.05 17.73
CA GLU A 4 -14.10 -23.74 18.37
C GLU A 4 -12.94 -23.72 19.38
N ASP A 5 -11.96 -22.85 19.13
CA ASP A 5 -10.81 -22.66 20.00
C ASP A 5 -11.21 -22.07 21.36
N ALA A 6 -10.67 -22.65 22.43
CA ALA A 6 -10.88 -22.18 23.80
C ALA A 6 -10.29 -20.77 24.04
N GLU A 7 -10.92 -20.02 24.93
CA GLU A 7 -10.54 -18.64 25.21
C GLU A 7 -9.17 -18.55 25.91
N ARG A 8 -8.21 -17.88 25.26
CA ARG A 8 -6.84 -17.72 25.77
C ARG A 8 -6.73 -16.41 26.56
N SER A 9 -6.67 -16.50 27.89
CA SER A 9 -6.60 -15.34 28.78
C SER A 9 -5.31 -14.53 28.58
N GLY A 10 -5.43 -13.22 28.42
CA GLY A 10 -4.30 -12.27 28.38
C GLY A 10 -4.25 -11.33 27.17
N ARG A 11 -4.96 -11.64 26.08
CA ARG A 11 -5.07 -10.74 24.90
C ARG A 11 -6.48 -10.15 24.80
N PRO A 12 -6.67 -8.83 24.98
CA PRO A 12 -8.00 -8.24 24.84
C PRO A 12 -8.50 -8.36 23.39
N LYS A 13 -9.63 -9.07 23.19
CA LYS A 13 -10.36 -9.22 21.90
C LYS A 13 -11.06 -7.93 21.43
N ARG A 14 -10.65 -6.75 21.92
CA ARG A 14 -11.29 -5.46 21.58
C ARG A 14 -11.03 -5.00 20.14
N VAL A 15 -10.08 -5.63 19.45
CA VAL A 15 -9.63 -5.20 18.10
C VAL A 15 -10.59 -5.69 17.00
N VAL A 16 -11.29 -6.81 17.20
CA VAL A 16 -12.12 -7.47 16.18
C VAL A 16 -13.61 -7.27 16.48
N THR A 17 -14.03 -6.03 16.71
CA THR A 17 -15.46 -5.68 16.78
C THR A 17 -16.00 -5.40 15.38
N ASP A 18 -17.27 -5.66 15.12
CA ASP A 18 -17.92 -5.36 13.84
C ASP A 18 -17.77 -3.88 13.45
N GLU A 19 -17.74 -2.99 14.44
CA GLU A 19 -17.48 -1.56 14.24
C GLU A 19 -16.05 -1.28 13.81
N ASN A 20 -15.05 -1.89 14.45
CA ASN A 20 -13.65 -1.74 14.06
C ASN A 20 -13.41 -2.34 12.67
N ILE A 21 -14.01 -3.50 12.36
CA ILE A 21 -13.98 -4.12 11.04
C ILE A 21 -14.62 -3.19 10.00
N LYS A 22 -15.81 -2.64 10.26
CA LYS A 22 -16.48 -1.69 9.36
C LYS A 22 -15.69 -0.41 9.18
N LYS A 23 -15.05 0.11 10.24
CA LYS A 23 -14.21 1.31 10.20
C LYS A 23 -12.93 1.07 9.39
N ILE A 24 -12.29 -0.09 9.56
CA ILE A 24 -11.14 -0.52 8.77
C ILE A 24 -11.56 -0.72 7.30
N HIS A 25 -12.68 -1.40 7.04
CA HIS A 25 -13.24 -1.55 5.70
C HIS A 25 -13.51 -0.19 5.05
N LYS A 26 -14.11 0.75 5.79
CA LYS A 26 -14.38 2.11 5.32
C LYS A 26 -13.09 2.88 5.06
N MET A 27 -12.05 2.74 5.88
CA MET A 27 -10.72 3.32 5.61
C MET A 27 -10.09 2.74 4.35
N ILE A 28 -10.14 1.41 4.19
CA ILE A 28 -9.62 0.70 3.00
C ILE A 28 -10.39 1.14 1.74
N LEU A 29 -11.72 1.20 1.80
CA LEU A 29 -12.61 1.64 0.71
C LEU A 29 -12.51 3.12 0.40
N ASN A 30 -12.17 3.93 1.40
CA ASN A 30 -11.98 5.37 1.22
C ASN A 30 -10.61 5.72 0.69
N ASN A 31 -9.65 4.78 0.62
CA ASN A 31 -8.31 4.90 0.02
C ASN A 31 -7.86 6.36 -0.14
N ARG A 32 -7.86 7.10 0.98
CA ARG A 32 -7.87 8.58 0.97
C ARG A 32 -6.56 9.14 0.44
N PHE A 33 -5.53 8.30 0.41
CA PHE A 33 -4.18 8.62 -0.01
C PHE A 33 -3.82 8.00 -1.37
N GLY A 34 -4.39 6.87 -1.77
CA GLY A 34 -3.98 6.19 -3.01
C GLY A 34 -4.40 6.90 -4.29
N MET A 35 -5.60 7.50 -4.33
CA MET A 35 -6.10 8.15 -5.54
C MET A 35 -5.33 9.44 -5.90
N PRO A 36 -5.15 10.41 -4.97
CA PRO A 36 -4.36 11.61 -5.27
C PRO A 36 -2.89 11.28 -5.56
N LEU A 37 -2.36 10.22 -4.93
CA LEU A 37 -0.99 9.78 -5.14
C LEU A 37 -0.77 9.22 -6.54
N LEU A 38 -1.74 8.51 -7.11
CA LEU A 38 -1.66 8.02 -8.50
C LEU A 38 -1.70 9.17 -9.52
N ASP A 39 -2.50 10.21 -9.27
CA ASP A 39 -2.52 11.41 -10.10
C ASP A 39 -1.16 12.13 -10.02
N HIS A 40 -0.66 12.38 -8.80
CA HIS A 40 0.66 12.97 -8.58
C HIS A 40 1.80 12.15 -9.21
N LEU A 41 1.73 10.81 -9.13
CA LEU A 41 2.71 9.93 -9.75
C LEU A 41 2.75 10.11 -11.27
N LYS A 42 1.60 10.27 -11.92
CA LYS A 42 1.53 10.47 -13.37
C LYS A 42 2.15 11.81 -13.76
N ASP A 43 1.88 12.85 -13.00
CA ASP A 43 2.44 14.19 -13.21
C ASP A 43 3.96 14.17 -13.04
N GLU A 44 4.45 13.52 -11.99
CA GLU A 44 5.89 13.34 -11.72
C GLU A 44 6.60 12.51 -12.80
N ILE A 45 5.99 11.44 -13.30
CA ILE A 45 6.55 10.69 -14.44
C ILE A 45 6.60 11.58 -15.68
N ALA A 46 5.56 12.38 -15.92
CA ALA A 46 5.52 13.29 -17.05
C ALA A 46 6.63 14.37 -16.95
N GLU A 47 6.88 14.90 -15.76
CA GLU A 47 7.91 15.90 -15.51
C GLU A 47 9.33 15.30 -15.58
N LYS A 48 9.60 14.27 -14.76
CA LYS A 48 10.95 13.68 -14.61
C LYS A 48 11.33 12.76 -15.77
N ARG A 49 10.36 12.18 -16.48
CA ARG A 49 10.58 11.20 -17.56
C ARG A 49 9.69 11.48 -18.78
N PRO A 50 9.89 12.61 -19.48
CA PRO A 50 9.00 13.04 -20.57
C PRO A 50 8.91 12.05 -21.74
N HIS A 51 9.95 11.22 -21.95
CA HIS A 51 9.94 10.16 -22.97
C HIS A 51 8.97 9.00 -22.66
N LEU A 52 8.50 8.87 -21.41
CA LEU A 52 7.51 7.87 -21.01
C LEU A 52 6.07 8.36 -21.16
N LYS A 53 5.81 9.65 -21.41
CA LYS A 53 4.45 10.20 -21.57
C LYS A 53 3.60 9.48 -22.62
N LYS A 54 4.25 8.98 -23.68
CA LYS A 54 3.61 8.30 -24.82
C LYS A 54 3.69 6.78 -24.73
N LYS A 55 4.35 6.24 -23.71
CA LYS A 55 4.56 4.80 -23.54
C LYS A 55 3.66 4.27 -22.44
N LYS A 56 3.24 3.02 -22.60
CA LYS A 56 2.55 2.29 -21.53
C LYS A 56 3.53 2.07 -20.38
N VAL A 57 3.18 2.58 -19.20
CA VAL A 57 4.01 2.44 -18.00
C VAL A 57 3.51 1.25 -17.20
N LEU A 58 4.42 0.31 -16.91
CA LEU A 58 4.14 -0.82 -16.04
C LEU A 58 4.26 -0.37 -14.58
N LEU A 59 3.17 -0.49 -13.83
CA LEU A 59 3.11 -0.22 -12.41
C LEU A 59 3.26 -1.54 -11.64
N HIS A 60 4.32 -1.64 -10.84
CA HIS A 60 4.51 -2.75 -9.91
C HIS A 60 4.12 -2.31 -8.50
N GLN A 61 3.11 -2.97 -7.92
CA GLN A 61 2.67 -2.79 -6.54
C GLN A 61 2.44 -4.17 -5.90
N ASP A 62 2.51 -4.24 -4.59
CA ASP A 62 2.29 -5.47 -3.85
C ASP A 62 0.79 -5.83 -3.80
N ASN A 63 0.49 -7.02 -3.27
CA ASN A 63 -0.85 -7.58 -3.29
C ASN A 63 -1.70 -7.15 -2.07
N ALA A 64 -1.43 -5.98 -1.47
CA ALA A 64 -2.18 -5.52 -0.30
C ALA A 64 -3.66 -5.25 -0.65
N PRO A 65 -4.60 -5.40 0.31
CA PRO A 65 -6.03 -5.24 0.05
C PRO A 65 -6.43 -3.88 -0.53
N CYS A 66 -5.75 -2.79 -0.15
CA CYS A 66 -6.01 -1.44 -0.66
C CYS A 66 -5.65 -1.28 -2.15
N HIS A 67 -4.64 -2.01 -2.63
CA HIS A 67 -4.19 -1.99 -4.03
C HIS A 67 -5.13 -2.77 -4.97
N LYS A 68 -5.81 -3.79 -4.42
CA LYS A 68 -6.82 -4.60 -5.13
C LYS A 68 -8.21 -3.99 -5.18
N SER A 69 -8.42 -2.81 -4.59
CA SER A 69 -9.75 -2.20 -4.59
C SER A 69 -10.20 -1.87 -6.01
N VAL A 70 -11.49 -2.08 -6.30
CA VAL A 70 -12.09 -1.78 -7.62
C VAL A 70 -11.82 -0.32 -8.03
N LYS A 71 -11.89 0.61 -7.08
CA LYS A 71 -11.60 2.04 -7.32
C LYS A 71 -10.15 2.27 -7.74
N THR A 72 -9.21 1.63 -7.06
CA THR A 72 -7.77 1.74 -7.36
C THR A 72 -7.47 1.19 -8.76
N VAL A 73 -7.99 0.01 -9.08
CA VAL A 73 -7.79 -0.63 -10.39
C VAL A 73 -8.41 0.20 -11.51
N ALA A 74 -9.62 0.73 -11.30
CA ALA A 74 -10.28 1.62 -12.26
C ALA A 74 -9.45 2.88 -12.53
N LYS A 75 -8.88 3.49 -11.48
CA LYS A 75 -8.03 4.68 -11.62
C LYS A 75 -6.71 4.40 -12.33
N ILE A 76 -6.05 3.28 -12.03
CA ILE A 76 -4.84 2.84 -12.73
C ILE A 76 -5.11 2.74 -14.23
N HIS A 77 -6.24 2.14 -14.61
CA HIS A 77 -6.65 2.03 -16.01
C HIS A 77 -6.98 3.39 -16.64
N GLU A 78 -7.73 4.26 -15.94
CA GLU A 78 -8.02 5.64 -16.37
C GLU A 78 -6.74 6.45 -16.65
N LEU A 79 -5.70 6.24 -15.84
CA LEU A 79 -4.43 6.92 -15.98
C LEU A 79 -3.55 6.34 -17.09
N GLY A 80 -3.92 5.22 -17.71
CA GLY A 80 -3.15 4.54 -18.75
C GLY A 80 -1.96 3.73 -18.22
N LEU A 81 -1.96 3.43 -16.93
CA LEU A 81 -0.96 2.58 -16.29
C LEU A 81 -1.38 1.11 -16.41
N GLU A 82 -0.41 0.22 -16.59
CA GLU A 82 -0.65 -1.23 -16.62
C GLU A 82 -0.14 -1.86 -15.35
N LEU A 83 -1.04 -2.53 -14.63
CA LEU A 83 -0.67 -3.25 -13.41
C LEU A 83 0.11 -4.51 -13.77
N LEU A 84 1.35 -4.60 -13.29
CA LEU A 84 2.16 -5.81 -13.40
C LEU A 84 1.67 -6.86 -12.39
N LEU A 85 1.59 -8.12 -12.83
CA LEU A 85 1.18 -9.23 -11.98
C LEU A 85 2.21 -9.47 -10.86
N HIS A 86 1.75 -9.48 -9.61
CA HIS A 86 2.57 -9.81 -8.44
C HIS A 86 2.11 -11.14 -7.83
N LEU A 87 3.05 -12.09 -7.63
CA LEU A 87 2.76 -13.37 -6.99
C LEU A 87 2.40 -13.20 -5.50
N PRO A 88 1.43 -13.95 -4.95
CA PRO A 88 1.15 -13.91 -3.53
C PRO A 88 2.39 -14.24 -2.68
N TYR A 89 2.60 -13.49 -1.60
CA TYR A 89 3.65 -13.73 -0.60
C TYR A 89 5.09 -13.72 -1.15
N SER A 90 5.37 -12.88 -2.14
CA SER A 90 6.72 -12.66 -2.68
C SER A 90 7.31 -11.29 -2.29
N PRO A 91 7.55 -11.01 -0.99
CA PRO A 91 8.10 -9.72 -0.56
C PRO A 91 9.50 -9.45 -1.14
N ASN A 92 10.24 -10.51 -1.48
CA ASN A 92 11.52 -10.42 -2.19
C ASN A 92 11.40 -9.94 -3.66
N MET A 93 10.19 -9.86 -4.20
CA MET A 93 9.94 -9.36 -5.57
C MET A 93 9.55 -7.89 -5.60
N ALA A 94 9.16 -7.30 -4.47
CA ALA A 94 8.91 -5.87 -4.37
C ALA A 94 10.25 -5.11 -4.28
N SER A 95 10.62 -4.43 -5.37
CA SER A 95 11.86 -3.64 -5.44
C SER A 95 11.93 -2.55 -4.36
N SER A 96 10.79 -2.00 -3.94
CA SER A 96 10.70 -1.07 -2.82
C SER A 96 11.14 -1.70 -1.50
N ASP A 97 10.67 -2.91 -1.22
CA ASP A 97 10.86 -3.58 0.07
C ASP A 97 12.28 -4.09 0.24
N TYR A 98 12.87 -4.58 -0.86
CA TYR A 98 14.23 -5.10 -0.85
C TYR A 98 15.30 -4.00 -0.91
N PHE A 99 15.13 -3.00 -1.79
CA PHE A 99 16.17 -2.02 -2.06
C PHE A 99 15.94 -0.71 -1.30
N LEU A 100 14.82 -0.01 -1.58
CA LEU A 100 14.57 1.32 -1.04
C LEU A 100 14.43 1.31 0.49
N PHE A 101 13.58 0.43 1.04
CA PHE A 101 13.32 0.42 2.48
C PHE A 101 14.49 -0.12 3.29
N LEU A 102 15.38 -0.91 2.69
CA LEU A 102 16.59 -1.37 3.37
C LEU A 102 17.53 -0.19 3.67
N ASP A 103 17.84 0.62 2.65
CA ASP A 103 18.66 1.81 2.80
C ASP A 103 17.97 2.87 3.67
N PHE A 104 16.66 3.03 3.50
CA PHE A 104 15.88 3.95 4.32
C PHE A 104 15.91 3.58 5.80
N LYS A 105 15.75 2.29 6.15
CA LYS A 105 15.88 1.81 7.54
C LYS A 105 17.25 2.08 8.12
N ARG A 106 18.32 1.94 7.32
CA ARG A 106 19.69 2.27 7.75
C ARG A 106 19.82 3.78 8.02
N MET A 107 19.26 4.62 7.17
CA MET A 107 19.30 6.07 7.33
C MET A 107 18.47 6.57 8.51
N LEU A 108 17.40 5.85 8.86
CA LEU A 108 16.54 6.14 10.02
C LEU A 108 17.04 5.48 11.31
N ALA A 109 18.00 4.56 11.23
CA ALA A 109 18.53 3.89 12.41
C ALA A 109 19.04 4.94 13.40
N GLU A 110 18.74 4.72 14.69
CA GLU A 110 19.18 5.59 15.80
C GLU A 110 18.58 7.00 15.83
N LYS A 111 17.79 7.40 14.82
CA LYS A 111 17.03 8.66 14.85
C LYS A 111 15.78 8.52 15.69
N LYS A 112 15.47 9.56 16.47
CA LYS A 112 14.22 9.69 17.22
C LYS A 112 13.52 10.96 16.76
N PHE A 113 12.25 10.82 16.42
CA PHE A 113 11.39 11.91 15.99
C PHE A 113 10.38 12.20 17.08
N SER A 114 10.22 13.47 17.45
CA SER A 114 9.26 13.92 18.46
C SER A 114 7.96 14.41 17.83
N SER A 115 7.97 14.67 16.52
CA SER A 115 6.83 15.14 15.74
C SER A 115 6.86 14.61 14.31
N ASN A 116 5.71 14.66 13.62
CA ASN A 116 5.59 14.21 12.23
C ASN A 116 6.14 15.22 11.20
N GLU A 117 6.51 16.42 11.64
CA GLU A 117 7.05 17.48 10.79
C GLU A 117 8.60 17.48 10.79
N GLU A 118 9.22 16.65 11.63
CA GLU A 118 10.68 16.51 11.68
C GLU A 118 11.21 15.66 10.50
N PRO A 119 12.36 16.06 9.91
CA PRO A 119 12.91 15.49 8.68
C PRO A 119 13.71 14.18 8.84
#